data_AF-A0A661RLE0-F1
#
_entry.id   AF-A0A661RLE0-F1
#
_cell.length_a   1.000
_cell.length_b   1.000
_cell.length_c   1.000
_cell.angle_alpha   90.00
_cell.angle_beta   90.00
_cell.angle_gamma   90.00
#
_symmetry.space_group_name_H-M   'P 1'
#
loop_
_entity.id
_entity.type
_entity.pdbx_description
1 polymer ?
#
loop_
_entity_poly.entity_id
_entity_poly.type
_entity_poly.pdbx_seq_one_letter_code
_entity_poly.pdbx_strand_id
1 'polypeptide(L)'
;MKITVKKDTTQKIVNLFITDGFGNGKTGLAYNTASFVCHYMRETDDVSTEITLADGTLGTWGSGDFKEVDATDLPGVYQFGIPNAVLATGEESAKIVFTGAASTDDFNLDIHLTGFDYSNGRVALSSAGLDQITVETGINARQALSIIGSVLAGENLGADTSNIIFKAMDDNSTTRLSVTIDSSDNRTTIVLTPPA
;
A
#
# COMPACT_ATOMS: atom_id res chain seq x y z
N MET A 1 4.67 -20.85 -1.73
CA MET A 1 5.05 -19.59 -2.44
C MET A 1 4.68 -18.40 -1.56
N LYS A 2 5.46 -17.31 -1.56
CA LYS A 2 5.10 -16.08 -0.80
C LYS A 2 4.99 -14.88 -1.74
N ILE A 3 3.96 -14.06 -1.57
CA ILE A 3 3.76 -12.80 -2.28
C ILE A 3 3.42 -11.67 -1.32
N THR A 4 3.64 -10.44 -1.76
CA THR A 4 3.20 -9.22 -1.07
C THR A 4 2.23 -8.47 -1.96
N VAL A 5 1.08 -8.07 -1.42
CA VAL A 5 0.00 -7.41 -2.14
C VAL A 5 -0.55 -6.27 -1.29
N LYS A 6 -0.92 -5.14 -1.89
CA LYS A 6 -1.60 -4.07 -1.16
C LYS A 6 -3.00 -4.53 -0.73
N LYS A 7 -3.41 -4.19 0.50
CA LYS A 7 -4.80 -4.34 0.96
C LYS A 7 -5.78 -3.71 -0.03
N ASP A 8 -6.94 -4.35 -0.20
CA ASP A 8 -8.00 -3.98 -1.16
C ASP A 8 -7.57 -3.97 -2.64
N THR A 9 -6.45 -4.63 -2.98
CA THR A 9 -6.16 -4.92 -4.39
C THR A 9 -7.28 -5.78 -4.96
N THR A 10 -7.86 -5.33 -6.06
CA THR A 10 -8.86 -6.11 -6.81
C THR A 10 -8.20 -6.78 -8.01
N GLN A 11 -8.79 -7.87 -8.47
CA GLN A 11 -8.42 -8.54 -9.72
C GLN A 11 -6.96 -9.04 -9.77
N LYS A 12 -6.47 -9.62 -8.68
CA LYS A 12 -5.09 -10.13 -8.62
C LYS A 12 -4.99 -11.52 -9.24
N ILE A 13 -4.21 -11.62 -10.31
CA ILE A 13 -3.79 -12.88 -10.92
C ILE A 13 -2.40 -13.27 -10.40
N VAL A 14 -2.19 -14.56 -10.18
CA VAL A 14 -0.87 -15.13 -9.87
C VAL A 14 -0.61 -16.39 -10.70
N ASN A 15 0.67 -16.64 -10.98
CA ASN A 15 1.10 -17.92 -11.54
C ASN A 15 1.62 -18.80 -10.40
N LEU A 16 1.09 -20.01 -10.31
CA LEU A 16 1.40 -21.02 -9.32
C LEU A 16 2.22 -22.13 -9.99
N PHE A 17 3.16 -22.70 -9.26
CA PHE A 17 3.86 -23.91 -9.68
C PHE A 17 3.48 -25.06 -8.75
N ILE A 18 2.83 -26.08 -9.29
CA ILE A 18 2.34 -27.25 -8.54
C ILE A 18 3.16 -28.47 -8.97
N THR A 19 3.65 -29.22 -8.00
CA THR A 19 4.43 -30.44 -8.23
C THR A 19 3.62 -31.70 -7.99
N ASP A 20 3.99 -32.76 -8.69
CA ASP A 20 3.63 -34.12 -8.33
C ASP A 20 4.45 -34.58 -7.11
N GLY A 21 4.12 -35.76 -6.57
CA GLY A 21 4.85 -36.34 -5.42
C GLY A 21 6.30 -36.76 -5.72
N PHE A 22 6.80 -36.49 -6.92
CA PHE A 22 8.19 -36.70 -7.34
C PHE A 22 8.92 -35.38 -7.58
N GLY A 23 8.26 -34.23 -7.36
CA GLY A 23 8.83 -32.90 -7.56
C GLY A 23 8.81 -32.40 -9.01
N ASN A 24 8.18 -33.12 -9.94
CA ASN A 24 8.01 -32.63 -11.32
C ASN A 24 6.75 -31.77 -11.42
N GLY A 25 6.70 -30.88 -12.42
CA GLY A 25 5.50 -30.08 -12.67
C GLY A 25 4.27 -30.96 -12.94
N LYS A 26 3.25 -30.88 -12.09
CA LYS A 26 2.02 -31.63 -12.24
C LYS A 26 1.17 -31.02 -13.34
N THR A 27 0.89 -31.76 -14.40
CA THR A 27 -0.01 -31.31 -15.48
C THR A 27 -1.41 -31.91 -15.37
N GLY A 28 -2.36 -31.30 -16.08
CA GLY A 28 -3.72 -31.82 -16.24
C GLY A 28 -4.65 -31.63 -15.04
N LEU A 29 -4.29 -30.79 -14.06
CA LEU A 29 -5.24 -30.36 -13.04
C LEU A 29 -6.25 -29.38 -13.65
N ALA A 30 -7.53 -29.59 -13.36
CA ALA A 30 -8.62 -28.72 -13.74
C ALA A 30 -9.34 -28.21 -12.48
N TYR A 31 -10.10 -27.13 -12.61
CA TYR A 31 -10.91 -26.57 -11.52
C TYR A 31 -11.86 -27.60 -10.87
N ASN A 32 -12.24 -28.64 -11.62
CA ASN A 32 -13.13 -29.71 -11.19
C ASN A 32 -12.43 -31.07 -11.03
N THR A 33 -11.10 -31.11 -10.90
CA THR A 33 -10.39 -32.35 -10.57
C THR A 33 -10.95 -32.93 -9.27
N ALA A 34 -11.22 -34.24 -9.27
CA ALA A 34 -11.83 -34.91 -8.11
C ALA A 34 -10.99 -34.68 -6.84
N SER A 35 -11.68 -34.32 -5.75
CA SER A 35 -11.10 -34.01 -4.44
C SER A 35 -10.14 -32.82 -4.40
N PHE A 36 -9.95 -32.10 -5.50
CA PHE A 36 -9.15 -30.89 -5.51
C PHE A 36 -9.94 -29.74 -4.90
N VAL A 37 -9.51 -29.28 -3.72
CA VAL A 37 -10.17 -28.23 -2.97
C VAL A 37 -9.19 -27.09 -2.68
N CYS A 38 -9.73 -25.88 -2.58
CA CYS A 38 -8.97 -24.69 -2.27
C CYS A 38 -9.64 -23.97 -1.11
N HIS A 39 -8.88 -23.65 -0.08
CA HIS A 39 -9.35 -22.87 1.05
C HIS A 39 -8.43 -21.69 1.30
N TYR A 40 -8.99 -20.62 1.83
CA TYR A 40 -8.19 -19.57 2.42
C TYR A 40 -8.54 -19.36 3.89
N MET A 41 -7.58 -18.78 4.60
CA MET A 41 -7.79 -18.18 5.90
C MET A 41 -7.03 -16.86 5.95
N ARG A 42 -7.61 -15.88 6.61
CA ARG A 42 -6.92 -14.67 7.02
C ARG A 42 -6.41 -14.81 8.45
N GLU A 43 -5.51 -13.92 8.84
CA GLU A 43 -4.72 -14.03 10.08
C GLU A 43 -5.53 -14.32 11.35
N THR A 44 -6.67 -13.66 11.51
CA THR A 44 -7.53 -13.79 12.69
C THR A 44 -8.78 -14.63 12.44
N ASP A 45 -8.92 -15.24 11.27
CA ASP A 45 -10.08 -16.09 10.97
C ASP A 45 -10.06 -17.32 11.92
N ASP A 46 -11.21 -17.63 12.51
CA ASP A 46 -11.41 -18.80 13.38
C ASP A 46 -11.71 -20.08 12.60
N VAL A 47 -12.11 -19.94 11.33
CA VAL A 47 -12.35 -21.03 10.39
C VAL A 47 -11.84 -20.69 8.99
N SER A 48 -11.39 -21.69 8.24
CA SER A 48 -11.07 -21.50 6.83
C SER A 48 -12.35 -21.37 6.00
N THR A 49 -12.25 -20.60 4.90
CA THR A 49 -13.32 -20.43 3.93
C THR A 49 -12.92 -21.11 2.62
N GLU A 50 -13.83 -21.90 2.05
CA GLU A 50 -13.61 -22.54 0.74
C GLU A 50 -13.64 -21.51 -0.39
N ILE A 51 -12.71 -21.64 -1.34
CA ILE A 51 -12.71 -20.95 -2.61
C ILE A 51 -13.33 -21.89 -3.64
N THR A 52 -14.50 -21.52 -4.16
CA THR A 52 -15.07 -22.21 -5.32
C THR A 52 -14.17 -22.00 -6.53
N LEU A 53 -13.54 -23.08 -6.99
CA LEU A 53 -12.71 -23.04 -8.19
C LEU A 53 -13.59 -23.02 -9.46
N ALA A 54 -13.19 -22.22 -10.43
CA ALA A 54 -13.90 -22.04 -11.69
C ALA A 54 -12.97 -22.24 -12.89
N ASP A 55 -13.55 -22.58 -14.05
CA ASP A 55 -12.81 -22.53 -15.31
C ASP A 55 -12.56 -21.06 -15.67
N GLY A 56 -11.33 -20.76 -16.05
CA GLY A 56 -10.89 -19.40 -16.35
C GLY A 56 -10.30 -19.26 -17.74
N THR A 57 -10.09 -18.01 -18.14
CA THR A 57 -9.35 -17.67 -19.36
C THR A 57 -8.00 -17.07 -18.98
N LEU A 58 -6.91 -17.61 -19.53
CA LEU A 58 -5.56 -17.10 -19.27
C LEU A 58 -5.48 -15.59 -19.57
N GLY A 59 -4.90 -14.85 -18.64
CA GLY A 59 -4.75 -13.39 -18.68
C GLY A 59 -6.00 -12.61 -18.24
N THR A 60 -7.13 -13.29 -17.96
CA THR A 60 -8.36 -12.65 -17.48
C THR A 60 -8.59 -13.05 -16.03
N TRP A 61 -8.91 -12.07 -15.18
CA TRP A 61 -9.26 -12.37 -13.80
C TRP A 61 -10.72 -12.80 -13.71
N GLY A 62 -10.95 -13.95 -13.09
CA GLY A 62 -12.21 -14.33 -12.48
C GLY A 62 -11.95 -14.82 -11.05
N SER A 63 -12.95 -14.68 -10.18
CA SER A 63 -12.81 -15.07 -8.77
C SER A 63 -12.75 -16.59 -8.65
N GLY A 64 -11.59 -17.12 -8.23
CA GLY A 64 -11.39 -18.57 -8.11
C GLY A 64 -11.04 -19.25 -9.43
N ASP A 65 -10.81 -18.50 -10.52
CA ASP A 65 -10.38 -19.04 -11.80
C ASP A 65 -9.08 -19.83 -11.62
N PHE A 66 -9.05 -21.06 -12.12
CA PHE A 66 -7.87 -21.92 -12.09
C PHE A 66 -7.66 -22.57 -13.46
N LYS A 67 -6.52 -22.30 -14.09
CA LYS A 67 -6.25 -22.75 -15.46
C LYS A 67 -4.79 -23.14 -15.66
N GLU A 68 -4.55 -24.28 -16.29
CA GLU A 68 -3.20 -24.67 -16.73
C GLU A 68 -2.69 -23.69 -17.79
N VAL A 69 -1.46 -23.22 -17.65
CA VAL A 69 -0.86 -22.26 -18.58
C VAL A 69 -0.36 -22.98 -19.83
N ASP A 70 0.51 -23.96 -19.65
CA ASP A 70 1.08 -24.77 -20.73
C ASP A 70 1.58 -26.11 -20.19
N ALA A 71 1.00 -27.22 -20.64
CA ALA A 71 1.38 -28.56 -20.18
C ALA A 71 2.71 -29.08 -20.78
N THR A 72 3.21 -28.45 -21.85
CA THR A 72 4.35 -28.94 -22.63
C THR A 72 5.61 -28.16 -22.28
N ASP A 73 5.56 -26.84 -22.42
CA ASP A 73 6.73 -25.97 -22.27
C ASP A 73 6.87 -25.42 -20.84
N LEU A 74 5.78 -25.36 -20.07
CA LEU A 74 5.75 -24.92 -18.67
C LEU A 74 4.96 -25.89 -17.76
N PRO A 75 5.29 -27.20 -17.76
CA PRO A 75 4.53 -28.20 -17.02
C PRO A 75 4.44 -27.82 -15.54
N GLY A 76 3.25 -27.91 -14.95
CA GLY A 76 3.02 -27.54 -13.55
C GLY A 76 2.72 -26.08 -13.29
N VAL A 77 2.77 -25.20 -14.30
CA VAL A 77 2.41 -23.79 -14.15
C VAL A 77 0.91 -23.58 -14.39
N TYR A 78 0.25 -23.02 -13.39
CA TYR A 78 -1.18 -22.68 -13.42
C TYR A 78 -1.38 -21.20 -13.15
N GLN A 79 -2.40 -20.62 -13.75
CA GLN A 79 -2.86 -19.29 -13.41
C GLN A 79 -4.04 -19.37 -12.46
N PHE A 80 -3.99 -18.54 -11.41
CA PHE A 80 -5.04 -18.47 -10.40
C PHE A 80 -5.52 -17.03 -10.19
N GLY A 81 -6.84 -16.84 -10.26
CA GLY A 81 -7.51 -15.59 -9.93
C GLY A 81 -7.87 -15.54 -8.45
N ILE A 82 -7.07 -14.81 -7.67
CA ILE A 82 -7.29 -14.70 -6.22
C ILE A 82 -8.63 -13.97 -5.98
N PRO A 83 -9.58 -14.55 -5.20
CA PRO A 83 -10.81 -13.85 -4.83
C PRO A 83 -10.52 -12.55 -4.07
N ASN A 84 -11.24 -11.48 -4.39
CA ASN A 84 -11.01 -10.17 -3.76
C ASN A 84 -11.18 -10.21 -2.23
N ALA A 85 -12.03 -11.11 -1.71
CA ALA A 85 -12.24 -11.29 -0.27
C ALA A 85 -10.96 -11.71 0.49
N VAL A 86 -10.05 -12.44 -0.17
CA VAL A 86 -8.75 -12.83 0.40
C VAL A 86 -7.85 -11.61 0.62
N LEU A 87 -8.02 -10.58 -0.21
CA LEU A 87 -7.16 -9.40 -0.27
C LEU A 87 -7.79 -8.16 0.39
N ALA A 88 -8.98 -8.30 0.98
CA ALA A 88 -9.68 -7.20 1.63
C ALA A 88 -8.84 -6.56 2.75
N THR A 89 -9.19 -5.35 3.18
CA THR A 89 -8.60 -4.74 4.37
C THR A 89 -8.98 -5.49 5.66
N GLY A 90 -8.42 -5.07 6.80
CA GLY A 90 -8.60 -5.70 8.12
C GLY A 90 -7.34 -6.40 8.60
N GLU A 91 -6.83 -7.37 7.83
CA GLU A 91 -5.71 -8.22 8.24
C GLU A 91 -4.38 -7.90 7.53
N GLU A 92 -3.28 -8.43 8.04
CA GLU A 92 -1.91 -8.27 7.49
C GLU A 92 -1.41 -9.51 6.74
N SER A 93 -2.14 -10.62 6.85
CA SER A 93 -1.81 -11.84 6.14
C SER A 93 -3.03 -12.66 5.75
N ALA A 94 -2.85 -13.43 4.68
CA ALA A 94 -3.77 -14.48 4.27
C ALA A 94 -2.97 -15.67 3.74
N LYS A 95 -3.52 -16.88 3.91
CA LYS A 95 -2.96 -18.11 3.37
C LYS A 95 -4.01 -18.77 2.49
N ILE A 96 -3.60 -19.20 1.30
CA ILE A 96 -4.41 -20.04 0.42
C ILE A 96 -3.74 -21.41 0.34
N VAL A 97 -4.53 -22.47 0.50
CA VAL A 97 -4.05 -23.86 0.50
C VAL A 97 -4.87 -24.66 -0.50
N PHE A 98 -4.18 -25.37 -1.37
CA PHE A 98 -4.75 -26.33 -2.31
C PHE A 98 -4.42 -27.75 -1.85
N THR A 99 -5.42 -28.61 -1.72
CA THR A 99 -5.25 -30.00 -1.23
C THR A 99 -6.10 -30.99 -2.02
N GLY A 100 -5.83 -32.28 -1.79
CA GLY A 100 -6.74 -33.38 -2.13
C GLY A 100 -6.69 -33.89 -3.57
N ALA A 101 -5.96 -33.23 -4.48
CA ALA A 101 -5.68 -33.80 -5.80
C ALA A 101 -4.77 -35.04 -5.70
N ALA A 102 -5.04 -36.04 -6.52
CA ALA A 102 -4.26 -37.28 -6.51
C ALA A 102 -2.85 -37.05 -7.07
N SER A 103 -1.86 -37.61 -6.39
CA SER A 103 -0.44 -37.54 -6.79
C SER A 103 0.04 -36.10 -6.98
N THR A 104 -0.31 -35.23 -6.04
CA THR A 104 0.19 -33.86 -5.90
C THR A 104 0.66 -33.64 -4.48
N ASP A 105 1.71 -32.84 -4.32
CA ASP A 105 2.06 -32.32 -3.01
C ASP A 105 1.12 -31.15 -2.66
N ASP A 106 0.84 -30.97 -1.36
CA ASP A 106 0.05 -29.83 -0.89
C ASP A 106 0.76 -28.52 -1.23
N PHE A 107 0.04 -27.62 -1.90
CA PHE A 107 0.58 -26.33 -2.30
C PHE A 107 -0.03 -25.20 -1.46
N ASN A 108 0.84 -24.33 -0.96
CA ASN A 108 0.49 -23.21 -0.11
C ASN A 108 0.95 -21.89 -0.73
N LEU A 109 0.06 -20.91 -0.77
CA LEU A 109 0.36 -19.52 -1.10
C LEU A 109 0.19 -18.64 0.15
N ASP A 110 1.31 -18.10 0.61
CA ASP A 110 1.38 -17.14 1.70
C ASP A 110 1.31 -15.71 1.13
N ILE A 111 0.36 -14.93 1.61
CA ILE A 111 0.12 -13.56 1.17
C ILE A 111 0.36 -12.64 2.35
N HIS A 112 1.30 -11.71 2.18
CA HIS A 112 1.42 -10.56 3.07
C HIS A 112 0.63 -9.38 2.48
N LEU A 113 -0.22 -8.78 3.31
CA LEU A 113 -1.10 -7.68 2.94
C LEU A 113 -0.60 -6.36 3.50
N THR A 114 -0.28 -5.39 2.63
CA THR A 114 0.37 -4.14 3.02
C THR A 114 -0.52 -2.93 2.80
N GLY A 115 -0.30 -1.88 3.59
CA GLY A 115 -1.06 -0.62 3.45
C GLY A 115 -0.71 0.20 2.19
N PHE A 116 0.42 -0.11 1.54
CA PHE A 116 0.92 0.64 0.40
C PHE A 116 1.32 -0.27 -0.77
N ASP A 117 1.34 0.31 -1.97
CA ASP A 117 1.71 -0.35 -3.21
C ASP A 117 3.22 -0.30 -3.42
N TYR A 118 3.86 -1.46 -3.56
CA TYR A 118 5.29 -1.57 -3.85
C TYR A 118 5.62 -1.29 -5.32
N SER A 119 4.65 -1.41 -6.23
CA SER A 119 4.88 -1.28 -7.67
C SER A 119 5.06 0.18 -8.12
N ASN A 120 4.56 1.14 -7.34
CA ASN A 120 4.62 2.56 -7.72
C ASN A 120 5.89 3.28 -7.22
N GLY A 121 6.73 2.62 -6.39
CA GLY A 121 8.03 3.14 -5.92
C GLY A 121 8.00 4.48 -5.17
N ARG A 122 6.80 5.04 -4.95
CA ARG A 122 6.56 6.35 -4.32
C ARG A 122 5.56 6.15 -3.20
N VAL A 123 5.98 6.47 -1.99
CA VAL A 123 5.08 6.57 -0.83
C VAL A 123 4.61 8.01 -0.76
N ALA A 124 3.30 8.23 -0.86
CA ALA A 124 2.74 9.53 -0.53
C ALA A 124 2.91 9.74 0.98
N LEU A 125 3.67 10.76 1.38
CA LEU A 125 3.77 11.16 2.78
C LEU A 125 2.44 11.82 3.19
N SER A 126 1.83 11.30 4.24
CA SER A 126 0.76 12.03 4.92
C SER A 126 1.35 13.22 5.69
N SER A 127 0.51 14.17 6.11
CA SER A 127 0.94 15.26 6.99
C SER A 127 1.61 14.75 8.27
N ALA A 128 1.12 13.65 8.84
CA ALA A 128 1.71 13.00 10.00
C ALA A 128 3.15 12.51 9.76
N GLY A 129 3.47 12.09 8.53
CA GLY A 129 4.85 11.73 8.16
C GLY A 129 5.80 12.92 8.17
N LEU A 130 5.33 14.11 7.75
CA LEU A 130 6.11 15.35 7.86
C LEU A 130 6.22 15.85 9.30
N ASP A 131 5.21 15.60 10.13
CA ASP A 131 5.21 15.99 11.55
C ASP A 131 6.25 15.23 12.38
N GLN A 132 6.60 14.01 11.99
CA GLN A 132 7.64 13.20 12.65
C GLN A 132 9.06 13.73 12.41
N ILE A 133 9.25 14.57 11.40
CA ILE A 133 10.55 15.13 11.06
C ILE A 133 10.75 16.42 11.84
N THR A 134 11.45 16.34 12.96
CA THR A 134 11.89 17.50 13.74
C THR A 134 12.98 18.24 12.98
N VAL A 135 12.74 19.50 12.60
CA VAL A 135 13.73 20.37 11.95
C VAL A 135 14.55 21.11 13.02
N GLU A 136 13.87 21.61 14.04
CA GLU A 136 14.45 22.22 15.24
C GLU A 136 13.63 21.82 16.47
N THR A 137 14.17 21.99 17.68
CA THR A 137 13.42 21.72 18.92
C THR A 137 12.08 22.44 18.92
N GLY A 138 10.98 21.68 18.86
CA GLY A 138 9.61 22.21 18.85
C GLY A 138 9.05 22.61 17.48
N ILE A 139 9.80 22.44 16.38
CA ILE A 139 9.36 22.74 15.00
C ILE A 139 9.53 21.50 14.12
N ASN A 140 8.43 21.00 13.57
CA ASN A 140 8.44 19.90 12.60
C ASN A 140 8.53 20.40 11.14
N ALA A 141 8.72 19.48 10.18
CA ALA A 141 8.90 19.85 8.77
C ALA A 141 7.66 20.50 8.15
N ARG A 142 6.44 20.08 8.53
CA ARG A 142 5.19 20.72 8.07
C ARG A 142 5.10 22.17 8.54
N GLN A 143 5.43 22.41 9.80
CA GLN A 143 5.45 23.74 10.42
C GLN A 143 6.53 24.62 9.79
N ALA A 144 7.75 24.11 9.62
CA ALA A 144 8.85 24.82 8.97
C ALA A 144 8.50 25.22 7.54
N LEU A 145 7.91 24.30 6.75
CA LEU A 145 7.50 24.60 5.37
C LEU A 145 6.40 25.67 5.33
N SER A 146 5.45 25.64 6.27
CA SER A 146 4.42 26.68 6.37
C SER A 146 5.02 28.06 6.65
N ILE A 147 6.02 28.14 7.53
CA ILE A 147 6.72 29.39 7.86
C ILE A 147 7.55 29.87 6.65
N ILE A 148 8.33 28.99 6.03
CA ILE A 148 9.13 29.32 4.83
C ILE A 148 8.20 29.82 3.71
N GLY A 149 7.09 29.12 3.48
CA GLY A 149 6.07 29.51 2.53
C GLY A 149 5.48 30.89 2.81
N SER A 150 5.17 31.21 4.07
CA SER A 150 4.66 32.53 4.46
C SER A 150 5.61 33.67 4.10
N VAL A 151 6.92 33.44 4.19
CA VAL A 151 7.94 34.45 3.88
C VAL A 151 8.14 34.59 2.37
N LEU A 152 8.10 33.48 1.62
CA LEU A 152 8.40 33.47 0.20
C LEU A 152 7.20 33.83 -0.70
N ALA A 153 5.99 33.47 -0.28
CA ALA A 153 4.78 33.57 -1.10
C ALA A 153 3.55 34.09 -0.35
N GLY A 154 3.64 34.32 0.96
CA GLY A 154 2.56 34.91 1.75
C GLY A 154 2.44 36.43 1.59
N GLU A 155 1.30 36.98 2.02
CA GLU A 155 1.12 38.43 2.09
C GLU A 155 2.02 39.03 3.17
N ASN A 156 2.75 40.07 2.81
CA ASN A 156 3.56 40.85 3.74
C ASN A 156 2.81 42.14 4.14
N LEU A 157 2.56 42.31 5.43
CA LEU A 157 1.86 43.47 5.99
C LEU A 157 2.80 44.31 6.85
N GLY A 158 2.79 45.63 6.64
CA GLY A 158 3.56 46.57 7.47
C GLY A 158 5.04 46.71 7.11
N ALA A 159 5.42 46.40 5.86
CA ALA A 159 6.81 46.42 5.39
C ALA A 159 7.55 47.76 5.63
N ASP A 160 6.84 48.89 5.56
CA ASP A 160 7.41 50.22 5.82
C ASP A 160 7.27 50.67 7.29
N THR A 161 6.99 49.73 8.19
CA THR A 161 6.80 50.00 9.63
C THR A 161 7.77 49.17 10.46
N SER A 162 7.90 49.48 11.75
CA SER A 162 8.76 48.71 12.66
C SER A 162 8.31 47.27 12.87
N ASN A 163 7.11 46.87 12.42
CA ASN A 163 6.59 45.51 12.55
C ASN A 163 6.13 44.97 11.19
N ILE A 164 6.77 43.89 10.76
CA ILE A 164 6.48 43.18 9.52
C ILE A 164 5.78 41.86 9.86
N ILE A 165 4.62 41.61 9.26
CA ILE A 165 3.81 40.40 9.48
C ILE A 165 3.72 39.61 8.18
N PHE A 166 4.11 38.32 8.25
CA PHE A 166 3.98 37.37 7.15
C PHE A 166 2.76 36.47 7.37
N LYS A 167 1.85 36.48 6.41
CA LYS A 167 0.62 35.70 6.42
C LYS A 167 0.80 34.32 5.81
N ALA A 168 -0.07 33.38 6.16
CA ALA A 168 -0.09 32.06 5.51
C ALA A 168 -0.35 32.20 4.01
N MET A 169 0.19 31.28 3.21
CA MET A 169 0.07 31.31 1.75
C MET A 169 -1.38 31.13 1.26
N ASP A 170 -2.19 30.43 2.04
CA ASP A 170 -3.55 30.02 1.73
C ASP A 170 -4.63 30.81 2.50
N ASP A 171 -4.22 31.61 3.48
CA ASP A 171 -5.14 32.39 4.32
C ASP A 171 -4.46 33.65 4.88
N ASN A 172 -4.85 34.81 4.35
CA ASN A 172 -4.29 36.10 4.76
C ASN A 172 -4.74 36.58 6.15
N SER A 173 -5.74 35.93 6.76
CA SER A 173 -6.12 36.21 8.14
C SER A 173 -5.13 35.59 9.12
N THR A 174 -4.47 34.51 8.72
CA THR A 174 -3.58 33.73 9.56
C THR A 174 -2.14 34.24 9.52
N THR A 175 -1.60 34.66 10.66
CA THR A 175 -0.18 35.04 10.80
C THR A 175 0.68 33.81 11.06
N ARG A 176 1.82 33.68 10.35
CA ARG A 176 2.82 32.62 10.57
C ARG A 176 4.13 33.13 11.16
N LEU A 177 4.47 34.38 10.87
CA LEU A 177 5.66 35.03 11.38
C LEU A 177 5.39 36.52 11.60
N SER A 178 5.75 37.01 12.79
CA SER A 178 5.80 38.44 13.11
C SER A 178 7.24 38.84 13.40
N VAL A 179 7.72 39.90 12.76
CA VAL A 179 9.09 40.39 12.89
C VAL A 179 9.06 41.86 13.33
N THR A 180 9.83 42.20 14.35
CA THR A 180 10.15 43.60 14.64
C THR A 180 11.49 43.95 14.00
N ILE A 181 11.56 45.11 13.36
CA ILE A 181 12.77 45.64 12.73
C ILE A 181 13.27 46.90 13.43
N ASP A 182 14.58 47.14 13.36
CA ASP A 182 15.18 48.41 13.78
C ASP A 182 15.15 49.46 12.64
N SER A 183 15.72 50.64 12.88
CA SER A 183 15.79 51.72 11.88
C SER A 183 16.76 51.45 10.71
N SER A 184 17.45 50.31 10.72
CA SER A 184 18.30 49.82 9.64
C SER A 184 17.71 48.59 8.97
N ASP A 185 16.42 48.32 9.21
CA ASP A 185 15.65 47.18 8.70
C ASP A 185 16.19 45.80 9.14
N ASN A 186 17.03 45.75 10.18
CA ASN A 186 17.48 44.48 10.74
C ASN A 186 16.36 43.87 11.57
N ARG A 187 16.17 42.55 11.45
CA ARG A 187 15.24 41.81 12.32
C ARG A 187 15.81 41.76 13.74
N THR A 188 15.07 42.32 14.70
CA THR A 188 15.47 42.36 16.12
C THR A 188 14.67 41.41 16.98
N THR A 189 13.44 41.08 16.61
CA THR A 189 12.61 40.08 17.30
C THR A 189 11.80 39.30 16.27
N ILE A 190 11.71 37.99 16.45
CA ILE A 190 11.04 37.06 15.54
C ILE A 190 10.10 36.19 16.39
N VAL A 191 8.80 36.25 16.08
CA VAL A 191 7.78 35.42 16.72
C VAL A 191 7.15 34.52 15.67
N LEU A 192 7.37 33.22 15.81
CA LEU A 192 6.78 32.20 14.96
C LEU A 192 5.41 31.78 15.49
N THR A 193 4.47 31.55 14.58
CA THR A 193 3.14 31.00 14.89
C THR A 193 2.87 29.82 13.96
N PRO A 194 3.55 28.68 14.19
CA PRO A 194 3.40 27.50 13.34
C PRO A 194 1.97 26.95 13.38
N PRO A 195 1.52 26.25 12.32
CA PRO A 195 0.27 25.52 12.36
C PRO A 195 0.30 24.41 13.42
N ALA A 196 -0.88 24.09 13.95
CA ALA A 196 -1.07 22.94 14.84
C ALA A 196 -0.85 21.60 14.12
#